data_AF-C5FPD2-F1
#
_entry.id   AF-C5FPD2-F1
#
_cell.length_a   1.000
_cell.length_b   1.000
_cell.length_c   1.000
_cell.angle_alpha   90.00
_cell.angle_beta   90.00
_cell.angle_gamma   90.00
#
_symmetry.space_group_name_H-M   'P 1'
#
loop_
_entity.id
_entity.type
_entity.pdbx_description
1 polymer ?
#
loop_
_entity_poly.entity_id
_entity_poly.type
_entity_poly.pdbx_seq_one_letter_code
_entity_poly.pdbx_strand_id
1 'polypeptide(L)'
;MKACIKIIDLYPAELGTDASSNIRHRNFWCHIISITACVDLGRAAADTAHQTIHYTSARSQINNCREYIEGHTQGLSKEQLDKLSEALPSLAVLDFECAIRLQQVANICAILEDCGTNLDPMQICVLADLVISSKLTDPVIYEAFRRITDTALSSKSPCDVLQQLRWLRCLYRLALQCEENCVKFIADRAKKLIDMATLLAPELPHTTVAALRGEMQWLPIDMYNESLLYFKDMKNQLSQEWYSEAIKLTKCIEHNGWDTDSLSTKMSEAYGTLNLAN
;
A
#
# COMPACT_ATOMS: atom_id res chain seq x y z
N MET A 1 27.46 -3.65 -13.56
CA MET A 1 27.15 -4.79 -12.66
C MET A 1 27.04 -6.14 -13.37
N LYS A 2 26.54 -6.24 -14.61
CA LYS A 2 26.54 -7.52 -15.37
C LYS A 2 27.90 -8.21 -15.52
N ALA A 3 29.01 -7.49 -15.33
CA ALA A 3 30.36 -8.05 -15.36
C ALA A 3 30.60 -9.10 -14.26
N CYS A 4 30.15 -8.86 -13.02
CA CYS A 4 30.36 -9.81 -11.92
C CYS A 4 29.59 -11.11 -12.13
N ILE A 5 28.34 -11.02 -12.60
CA ILE A 5 27.51 -12.18 -12.97
C ILE A 5 28.21 -12.97 -14.09
N LYS A 6 28.64 -12.30 -15.16
CA LYS A 6 29.38 -12.95 -16.26
C LYS A 6 30.67 -13.62 -15.81
N ILE A 7 31.42 -13.01 -14.87
CA ILE A 7 32.65 -13.61 -14.33
C ILE A 7 32.31 -14.86 -13.51
N ILE A 8 31.22 -14.82 -12.75
CA ILE A 8 30.71 -15.97 -11.99
C ILE A 8 30.33 -17.12 -12.94
N ASP A 9 29.69 -16.82 -14.07
CA ASP A 9 29.30 -17.81 -15.08
C ASP A 9 30.49 -18.50 -15.77
N LEU A 10 31.72 -17.95 -15.63
CA LEU A 10 32.95 -18.55 -16.19
C LEU A 10 33.62 -19.56 -15.25
N TYR A 11 33.15 -19.72 -14.01
CA TYR A 11 33.70 -20.74 -13.11
C TYR A 11 33.37 -22.16 -13.61
N PRO A 12 34.32 -23.11 -13.52
CA PRO A 12 34.10 -24.47 -13.98
C PRO A 12 33.00 -25.18 -13.17
N ALA A 13 32.25 -26.08 -13.83
CA ALA A 13 31.17 -26.83 -13.18
C ALA A 13 31.66 -27.84 -12.13
N GLU A 14 32.92 -28.27 -12.23
CA GLU A 14 33.56 -29.29 -11.38
C GLU A 14 34.22 -28.70 -10.13
N LEU A 15 33.56 -27.72 -9.51
CA LEU A 15 34.02 -27.16 -8.25
C LEU A 15 33.54 -28.01 -7.07
N GLY A 16 34.40 -28.12 -6.05
CA GLY A 16 34.00 -28.72 -4.77
C GLY A 16 32.75 -28.06 -4.20
N THR A 17 31.98 -28.80 -3.41
CA THR A 17 30.67 -28.38 -2.87
C THR A 17 30.69 -27.00 -2.22
N ASP A 18 31.74 -26.72 -1.44
CA ASP A 18 31.88 -25.46 -0.71
C ASP A 18 32.19 -24.27 -1.65
N ALA A 19 33.03 -24.48 -2.66
CA ALA A 19 33.35 -23.46 -3.65
C ALA A 19 32.11 -23.13 -4.50
N SER A 20 31.37 -24.15 -4.93
CA SER A 20 30.10 -24.01 -5.66
C SER A 20 29.03 -23.29 -4.83
N SER A 21 28.92 -23.61 -3.54
CA SER A 21 27.99 -22.92 -2.63
C SER A 21 28.33 -21.43 -2.47
N ASN A 22 29.60 -21.12 -2.22
CA ASN A 22 30.08 -19.74 -2.04
C ASN A 22 29.89 -18.88 -3.30
N ILE A 23 30.14 -19.45 -4.48
CA ILE A 23 29.94 -18.74 -5.76
C ILE A 23 28.46 -18.42 -5.98
N ARG A 24 27.57 -19.40 -5.78
CA ARG A 24 26.13 -19.17 -5.93
C ARG A 24 25.61 -18.13 -4.94
N HIS A 25 26.08 -18.15 -3.70
CA HIS A 25 25.75 -17.13 -2.71
C HIS A 25 26.22 -15.73 -3.13
N ARG A 26 27.45 -15.60 -3.67
CA ARG A 26 27.91 -14.32 -4.25
C ARG A 26 27.09 -13.90 -5.46
N ASN A 27 26.63 -14.84 -6.28
CA ASN A 27 25.81 -14.56 -7.45
C ASN A 27 24.46 -13.94 -7.04
N PHE A 28 23.82 -14.49 -6.00
CA PHE A 28 22.60 -13.94 -5.43
C PHE A 28 22.76 -12.45 -5.07
N TRP A 29 23.82 -12.09 -4.34
CA TRP A 29 24.07 -10.69 -3.99
C TRP A 29 24.41 -9.82 -5.20
N CYS A 30 25.08 -10.37 -6.23
CA CYS A 30 25.29 -9.65 -7.49
C CYS A 30 23.96 -9.34 -8.20
N HIS A 31 23.00 -10.25 -8.17
CA HIS A 31 21.66 -10.02 -8.69
C HIS A 31 20.95 -8.92 -7.87
N ILE A 32 20.95 -8.99 -6.54
CA ILE A 32 20.36 -7.94 -5.67
C ILE A 32 20.89 -6.55 -6.03
N ILE A 33 22.22 -6.40 -6.09
CA ILE A 33 22.83 -5.12 -6.44
C ILE A 33 22.44 -4.68 -7.87
N SER A 34 22.39 -5.62 -8.81
CA SER A 34 21.93 -5.33 -10.18
C SER A 34 20.46 -4.91 -10.23
N ILE A 35 19.60 -5.45 -9.38
CA ILE A 35 18.17 -5.07 -9.28
C ILE A 35 18.09 -3.62 -8.82
N THR A 36 18.74 -3.27 -7.71
CA THR A 36 18.73 -1.90 -7.17
C THR A 36 19.22 -0.90 -8.21
N ALA A 37 20.34 -1.19 -8.90
CA ALA A 37 20.85 -0.32 -9.95
C ALA A 37 19.88 -0.19 -11.14
N CYS A 38 19.21 -1.26 -11.55
CA CYS A 38 18.21 -1.17 -12.63
C CYS A 38 16.99 -0.36 -12.20
N VAL A 39 16.49 -0.55 -10.98
CA VAL A 39 15.37 0.23 -10.43
C VAL A 39 15.73 1.71 -10.35
N ASP A 40 16.92 2.06 -9.85
CA ASP A 40 17.37 3.45 -9.77
C ASP A 40 17.52 4.10 -11.15
N LEU A 41 18.06 3.37 -12.14
CA LEU A 41 18.08 3.82 -13.53
C LEU A 41 16.67 3.98 -14.11
N GLY A 42 15.74 3.09 -13.77
CA GLY A 42 14.33 3.18 -14.18
C GLY A 42 13.61 4.40 -13.60
N ARG A 43 13.93 4.77 -12.35
CA ARG A 43 13.43 5.98 -11.69
C ARG A 43 13.99 7.27 -12.31
N ALA A 44 15.26 7.24 -12.73
CA ALA A 44 15.95 8.39 -13.33
C ALA A 44 15.74 8.53 -14.85
N ALA A 45 15.15 7.53 -15.50
CA ALA A 45 14.93 7.55 -16.95
C ALA A 45 14.00 8.70 -17.37
N ALA A 46 14.41 9.43 -18.41
CA ALA A 46 13.66 10.58 -18.93
C ALA A 46 12.45 10.18 -19.78
N ASP A 47 12.47 8.97 -20.35
CA ASP A 47 11.42 8.45 -21.21
C ASP A 47 10.97 7.04 -20.79
N THR A 48 9.75 6.71 -21.21
CA THR A 48 9.10 5.45 -20.88
C THR A 48 9.82 4.25 -21.46
N ALA A 49 10.47 4.35 -22.62
CA ALA A 49 11.12 3.21 -23.25
C ALA A 49 12.35 2.73 -22.44
N HIS A 50 13.22 3.66 -22.04
CA HIS A 50 14.34 3.34 -21.15
C HIS A 50 13.85 2.85 -19.78
N GLN A 51 12.82 3.49 -19.23
CA GLN A 51 12.20 3.05 -17.99
C GLN A 51 11.74 1.58 -18.08
N THR A 52 11.02 1.20 -19.14
CA THR A 52 10.57 -0.17 -19.37
C THR A 52 11.73 -1.15 -19.47
N ILE A 53 12.81 -0.81 -20.20
CA ILE A 53 14.00 -1.66 -20.33
C ILE A 53 14.64 -1.92 -18.97
N HIS A 54 14.76 -0.89 -18.14
CA HIS A 54 15.37 -0.98 -16.82
C HIS A 54 14.52 -1.82 -15.85
N TYR A 55 13.22 -1.58 -15.75
CA TYR A 55 12.35 -2.38 -14.89
C TYR A 55 12.19 -3.83 -15.38
N THR A 56 12.17 -4.06 -16.69
CA THR A 56 12.17 -5.44 -17.25
C THR A 56 13.46 -6.17 -16.90
N SER A 57 14.60 -5.47 -17.00
CA SER A 57 15.90 -6.03 -16.58
C SER A 57 15.90 -6.36 -15.09
N ALA A 58 15.35 -5.49 -14.24
CA ALA A 58 15.21 -5.73 -12.81
C ALA A 58 14.37 -6.99 -12.53
N ARG A 59 13.19 -7.15 -13.16
CA ARG A 59 12.34 -8.35 -12.99
C ARG A 59 13.06 -9.65 -13.40
N SER A 60 13.83 -9.62 -14.48
CA SER A 60 14.65 -10.77 -14.87
C SER A 60 15.67 -11.14 -13.78
N GLN A 61 16.31 -10.16 -13.15
CA GLN A 61 17.23 -10.44 -12.04
C GLN A 61 16.51 -10.91 -10.77
N ILE A 62 15.30 -10.39 -10.50
CA ILE A 62 14.45 -10.85 -9.38
C ILE A 62 14.10 -12.33 -9.55
N ASN A 63 13.77 -12.77 -10.76
CA ASN A 63 13.48 -14.18 -11.03
C ASN A 63 14.72 -15.07 -10.77
N ASN A 64 15.92 -14.63 -11.17
CA ASN A 64 17.16 -15.34 -10.83
C ASN A 64 17.37 -15.45 -9.31
N CYS A 65 17.03 -14.40 -8.55
CA CYS A 65 17.04 -14.45 -7.09
C CYS A 65 16.05 -15.48 -6.53
N ARG A 66 14.82 -15.53 -7.07
CA ARG A 66 13.79 -16.53 -6.67
C ARG A 66 14.27 -17.96 -6.91
N GLU A 67 14.81 -18.25 -8.09
CA GLU A 67 15.37 -19.57 -8.43
C GLU A 67 16.51 -19.98 -7.49
N TYR A 68 17.35 -19.02 -7.07
CA TYR A 68 18.37 -19.27 -6.06
C TYR A 68 17.76 -19.64 -4.70
N ILE A 69 16.74 -18.91 -4.25
CA ILE A 69 16.07 -19.14 -2.96
C ILE A 69 15.42 -20.53 -2.92
N GLU A 70 14.72 -20.90 -3.99
CA GLU A 70 14.02 -22.19 -4.10
C GLU A 70 14.98 -23.39 -4.20
N GLY A 71 16.07 -23.25 -4.96
CA GLY A 71 16.95 -24.39 -5.28
C GLY A 71 18.20 -24.53 -4.43
N HIS A 72 18.64 -23.48 -3.72
CA HIS A 72 20.02 -23.38 -3.23
C HIS A 72 20.19 -22.89 -1.79
N THR A 73 19.10 -22.89 -1.01
CA THR A 73 19.13 -22.50 0.42
C THR A 73 19.46 -23.66 1.35
N GLN A 74 19.31 -24.90 0.88
CA GLN A 74 19.68 -26.09 1.65
C GLN A 74 21.20 -26.15 1.90
N GLY A 75 21.59 -26.24 3.17
CA GLY A 75 23.00 -26.31 3.58
C GLY A 75 23.67 -24.95 3.81
N LEU A 76 22.94 -23.84 3.68
CA LEU A 76 23.43 -22.53 4.13
C LEU A 76 23.56 -22.51 5.66
N SER A 77 24.56 -21.77 6.16
CA SER A 77 24.68 -21.52 7.59
C SER A 77 23.50 -20.69 8.09
N LYS A 78 23.22 -20.75 9.39
CA LYS A 78 22.18 -19.93 10.01
C LYS A 78 22.37 -18.43 9.70
N GLU A 79 23.60 -17.93 9.81
CA GLU A 79 23.92 -16.52 9.51
C GLU A 79 23.60 -16.15 8.04
N GLN A 80 23.85 -17.06 7.10
CA GLN A 80 23.53 -16.83 5.68
C GLN A 80 22.03 -16.83 5.43
N LEU A 81 21.28 -17.73 6.09
CA LEU A 81 19.82 -17.78 6.02
C LEU A 81 19.19 -16.53 6.65
N ASP A 82 19.72 -16.07 7.79
CA ASP A 82 19.26 -14.86 8.45
C ASP A 82 19.46 -13.63 7.54
N LYS A 83 20.67 -13.46 6.96
CA LYS A 83 20.96 -12.39 5.99
C LYS A 83 20.09 -12.46 4.73
N LEU A 84 19.81 -13.66 4.23
CA LEU A 84 18.90 -13.85 3.11
C LEU A 84 17.49 -13.38 3.48
N SER A 85 16.99 -13.83 4.63
CA SER A 85 15.67 -13.47 5.14
C SER A 85 15.50 -11.97 5.35
N GLU A 86 16.56 -11.26 5.75
CA GLU A 86 16.57 -9.80 5.89
C GLU A 86 16.43 -9.08 4.53
N ALA A 87 16.94 -9.68 3.45
CA ALA A 87 16.89 -9.09 2.11
C ALA A 87 15.54 -9.32 1.39
N LEU A 88 14.78 -10.37 1.75
CA LEU A 88 13.55 -10.76 1.05
C LEU A 88 12.47 -9.66 1.03
N PRO A 89 12.15 -8.97 2.15
CA PRO A 89 11.13 -7.92 2.12
C PRO A 89 11.52 -6.77 1.17
N SER A 90 12.80 -6.39 1.16
CA SER A 90 13.30 -5.37 0.24
C SER A 90 13.21 -5.81 -1.22
N LEU A 91 13.53 -7.08 -1.50
CA LEU A 91 13.40 -7.67 -2.84
C LEU A 91 11.93 -7.65 -3.31
N ALA A 92 11.00 -7.99 -2.43
CA ALA A 92 9.57 -8.00 -2.74
C ALA A 92 9.03 -6.58 -3.00
N VAL A 93 9.45 -5.58 -2.23
CA VAL A 93 9.12 -4.16 -2.49
C VAL A 93 9.65 -3.69 -3.86
N LEU A 94 10.86 -4.10 -4.23
CA LEU A 94 11.43 -3.79 -5.55
C LEU A 94 10.66 -4.50 -6.69
N ASP A 95 10.24 -5.75 -6.50
CA ASP A 95 9.40 -6.45 -7.48
C ASP A 95 8.02 -5.78 -7.62
N PHE A 96 7.44 -5.33 -6.50
CA PHE A 96 6.19 -4.59 -6.49
C PHE A 96 6.30 -3.28 -7.28
N GLU A 97 7.37 -2.51 -7.08
CA GLU A 97 7.65 -1.31 -7.89
C GLU A 97 7.76 -1.65 -9.37
N CYS A 98 8.52 -2.69 -9.72
CA CYS A 98 8.66 -3.12 -11.10
C CYS A 98 7.30 -3.49 -11.71
N ALA A 99 6.46 -4.24 -10.98
CA ALA A 99 5.14 -4.64 -11.44
C ALA A 99 4.22 -3.44 -11.66
N ILE A 100 4.21 -2.48 -10.74
CA ILE A 100 3.45 -1.22 -10.86
C ILE A 100 3.89 -0.43 -12.10
N ARG A 101 5.21 -0.24 -12.28
CA ARG A 101 5.77 0.58 -13.37
C ARG A 101 5.61 -0.06 -14.73
N LEU A 102 5.63 -1.40 -14.79
CA LEU A 102 5.35 -2.17 -16.00
C LEU A 102 3.85 -2.44 -16.21
N GLN A 103 2.98 -1.92 -15.33
CA GLN A 103 1.53 -2.14 -15.35
C GLN A 103 1.12 -3.61 -15.36
N GLN A 104 1.90 -4.47 -14.71
CA GLN A 104 1.67 -5.91 -14.62
C GLN A 104 0.73 -6.22 -13.44
N VAL A 105 -0.48 -5.68 -13.50
CA VAL A 105 -1.43 -5.64 -12.38
C VAL A 105 -1.78 -7.02 -11.82
N ALA A 106 -1.86 -8.04 -12.67
CA ALA A 106 -2.20 -9.40 -12.27
C ALA A 106 -1.25 -10.02 -11.22
N ASN A 107 0.00 -9.55 -11.15
CA ASN A 107 1.01 -10.11 -10.24
C ASN A 107 1.08 -9.38 -8.90
N ILE A 108 0.41 -8.23 -8.76
CA ILE A 108 0.61 -7.31 -7.63
C ILE A 108 0.19 -7.93 -6.31
N CYS A 109 -0.99 -8.55 -6.25
CA CYS A 109 -1.46 -9.21 -5.03
C CYS A 109 -0.59 -10.41 -4.63
N ALA A 110 -0.09 -11.18 -5.60
CA ALA A 110 0.82 -12.29 -5.33
C ALA A 110 2.17 -11.80 -4.76
N ILE A 111 2.72 -10.72 -5.31
CA ILE A 111 3.95 -10.11 -4.77
C ILE A 111 3.74 -9.59 -3.34
N LEU A 112 2.57 -9.02 -3.04
CA LEU A 112 2.25 -8.62 -1.66
C LEU A 112 2.12 -9.80 -0.69
N GLU A 113 1.69 -10.96 -1.17
CA GLU A 113 1.70 -12.19 -0.37
C GLU A 113 3.14 -12.64 -0.08
N ASP A 114 4.04 -12.56 -1.07
CA ASP A 114 5.47 -12.84 -0.90
C ASP A 114 6.15 -11.90 0.13
N CYS A 115 5.69 -10.65 0.25
CA CYS A 115 6.19 -9.72 1.27
C CYS A 115 5.97 -10.21 2.71
N GLY A 116 4.97 -11.07 2.93
CA GLY A 116 4.57 -11.56 4.25
C GLY A 116 4.13 -10.44 5.22
N THR A 117 4.07 -10.77 6.51
CA THR A 117 3.65 -9.83 7.57
C THR A 117 4.79 -9.02 8.18
N ASN A 118 6.02 -9.20 7.71
CA ASN A 118 7.23 -8.68 8.34
C ASN A 118 7.74 -7.36 7.71
N LEU A 119 6.89 -6.66 6.97
CA LEU A 119 7.24 -5.36 6.39
C LEU A 119 7.47 -4.34 7.51
N ASP A 120 8.58 -3.62 7.43
CA ASP A 120 8.82 -2.48 8.31
C ASP A 120 7.93 -1.28 7.90
N PRO A 121 7.75 -0.28 8.79
CA PRO A 121 6.88 0.86 8.49
C PRO A 121 7.29 1.66 7.25
N MET A 122 8.59 1.75 6.96
CA MET A 122 9.10 2.48 5.79
C MET A 122 8.76 1.73 4.50
N GLN A 123 8.89 0.40 4.50
CA GLN A 123 8.51 -0.44 3.37
C GLN A 123 7.00 -0.35 3.08
N ILE A 124 6.16 -0.33 4.11
CA ILE A 124 4.71 -0.12 3.96
C ILE A 124 4.43 1.24 3.32
N CYS A 125 5.12 2.31 3.76
CA CYS A 125 5.00 3.62 3.15
C CYS A 125 5.39 3.61 1.66
N VAL A 126 6.51 2.97 1.31
CA VAL A 126 6.96 2.86 -0.08
C VAL A 126 5.90 2.14 -0.94
N LEU A 127 5.34 1.04 -0.46
CA LEU A 127 4.28 0.31 -1.18
C LEU A 127 3.03 1.18 -1.40
N ALA A 128 2.59 1.90 -0.37
CA ALA A 128 1.45 2.82 -0.47
C ALA A 128 1.72 3.95 -1.48
N ASP A 129 2.90 4.57 -1.44
CA ASP A 129 3.28 5.65 -2.34
C ASP A 129 3.39 5.17 -3.79
N LEU A 130 3.86 3.95 -4.01
CA LEU A 130 3.89 3.33 -5.34
C LEU A 130 2.48 3.16 -5.91
N VAL A 131 1.51 2.69 -5.11
CA VAL A 131 0.12 2.59 -5.56
C VAL A 131 -0.46 3.97 -5.86
N ILE A 132 -0.33 4.92 -4.93
CA ILE A 132 -0.89 6.28 -5.07
C ILE A 132 -0.29 7.00 -6.28
N SER A 133 1.01 6.89 -6.51
CA SER A 133 1.69 7.55 -7.62
C SER A 133 1.47 6.86 -8.98
N SER A 134 1.01 5.61 -9.01
CA SER A 134 0.78 4.85 -10.25
C SER A 134 -0.37 5.38 -11.09
N LYS A 135 -1.38 6.01 -10.45
CA LYS A 135 -2.66 6.41 -11.06
C LYS A 135 -3.44 5.26 -11.71
N LEU A 136 -3.11 4.01 -11.37
CA LEU A 136 -3.85 2.84 -11.82
C LEU A 136 -5.16 2.73 -11.03
N THR A 137 -6.25 2.40 -11.73
CA THR A 137 -7.61 2.33 -11.19
C THR A 137 -8.21 0.94 -11.35
N ASP A 138 -7.39 -0.10 -11.30
CA ASP A 138 -7.83 -1.48 -11.44
C ASP A 138 -8.30 -2.03 -10.07
N PRO A 139 -9.37 -2.86 -10.00
CA PRO A 139 -9.80 -3.50 -8.76
C PRO A 139 -8.68 -4.27 -8.02
N VAL A 140 -7.72 -4.85 -8.75
CA VAL A 140 -6.54 -5.50 -8.17
C VAL A 140 -5.64 -4.49 -7.45
N ILE A 141 -5.54 -3.27 -7.95
CA ILE A 141 -4.79 -2.18 -7.30
C ILE A 141 -5.51 -1.72 -6.04
N TYR A 142 -6.84 -1.64 -6.08
CA TYR A 142 -7.65 -1.36 -4.89
C TYR A 142 -7.42 -2.42 -3.81
N GLU A 143 -7.51 -3.70 -4.16
CA GLU A 143 -7.29 -4.80 -3.23
C GLU A 143 -5.85 -4.81 -2.67
N ALA A 144 -4.86 -4.55 -3.51
CA ALA A 144 -3.47 -4.40 -3.09
C ALA A 144 -3.30 -3.26 -2.07
N PHE A 145 -3.88 -2.09 -2.37
CA PHE A 145 -3.78 -0.95 -1.47
C PHE A 145 -4.53 -1.18 -0.15
N ARG A 146 -5.69 -1.84 -0.21
CA ARG A 146 -6.45 -2.27 0.96
C ARG A 146 -5.58 -3.13 1.89
N ARG A 147 -4.90 -4.15 1.35
CA ARG A 147 -3.97 -5.00 2.10
C ARG A 147 -2.81 -4.23 2.72
N ILE A 148 -2.22 -3.29 1.97
CA ILE A 148 -1.14 -2.43 2.47
C ILE A 148 -1.63 -1.60 3.67
N THR A 149 -2.80 -0.97 3.57
CA THR A 149 -3.38 -0.19 4.68
C THR A 149 -3.76 -1.05 5.87
N ASP A 150 -4.19 -2.29 5.64
CA ASP A 150 -4.55 -3.25 6.69
C ASP A 150 -3.31 -3.70 7.47
N THR A 151 -2.19 -3.94 6.76
CA THR A 151 -0.89 -4.25 7.37
C THR A 151 -0.37 -3.06 8.17
N ALA A 152 -0.50 -1.84 7.66
CA ALA A 152 -0.11 -0.61 8.37
C ALA A 152 -0.82 -0.48 9.73
N LEU A 153 -2.13 -0.76 9.75
CA LEU A 153 -2.95 -0.67 10.96
C LEU A 153 -2.62 -1.76 11.99
N SER A 154 -2.18 -2.93 11.51
CA SER A 154 -1.90 -4.10 12.36
C SER A 154 -0.46 -4.14 12.89
N SER A 155 0.42 -3.26 12.39
CA SER A 155 1.82 -3.21 12.78
C SER A 155 2.02 -2.74 14.22
N LYS A 156 2.97 -3.35 14.93
CA LYS A 156 3.39 -2.97 16.30
C LYS A 156 4.16 -1.65 16.34
N SER A 157 4.71 -1.21 15.21
CA SER A 157 5.26 0.13 15.02
C SER A 157 4.34 0.82 14.00
N PRO A 158 3.21 1.39 14.46
CA PRO A 158 2.18 1.86 13.56
C PRO A 158 2.70 3.04 12.73
N CYS A 159 2.37 3.06 11.44
CA CYS A 159 2.48 4.28 10.65
C CYS A 159 1.68 5.39 11.34
N ASP A 160 2.16 6.64 11.26
CA ASP A 160 1.48 7.80 11.83
C ASP A 160 -0.02 7.80 11.49
N VAL A 161 -0.88 8.00 12.50
CA VAL A 161 -2.35 7.92 12.34
C VAL A 161 -2.84 8.91 11.29
N LEU A 162 -2.21 10.10 11.23
CA LEU A 162 -2.50 11.09 10.20
C LEU A 162 -2.17 10.57 8.80
N GLN A 163 -1.05 9.88 8.63
CA GLN A 163 -0.69 9.27 7.36
C GLN A 163 -1.68 8.18 6.96
N GLN A 164 -2.13 7.35 7.90
CA GLN A 164 -3.13 6.32 7.63
C GLN A 164 -4.49 6.90 7.24
N LEU A 165 -4.92 8.01 7.84
CA LEU A 165 -6.13 8.72 7.42
C LEU A 165 -6.01 9.26 5.98
N ARG A 166 -4.84 9.80 5.61
CA ARG A 166 -4.56 10.25 4.23
C ARG A 166 -4.59 9.09 3.25
N TRP A 167 -4.01 7.94 3.61
CA TRP A 167 -4.10 6.73 2.79
C TRP A 167 -5.54 6.24 2.67
N LEU A 168 -6.33 6.28 3.75
CA LEU A 168 -7.75 5.91 3.70
C LEU A 168 -8.54 6.79 2.73
N ARG A 169 -8.26 8.10 2.68
CA ARG A 169 -8.80 9.00 1.65
C ARG A 169 -8.43 8.53 0.24
N CYS A 170 -7.16 8.20 0.00
CA CYS A 170 -6.72 7.72 -1.30
C CYS A 170 -7.41 6.39 -1.67
N LEU A 171 -7.52 5.46 -0.72
CA LEU A 171 -8.16 4.17 -0.91
C LEU A 171 -9.66 4.32 -1.22
N TYR A 172 -10.34 5.21 -0.52
CA TYR A 172 -11.73 5.57 -0.76
C TYR A 172 -11.94 6.12 -2.18
N ARG A 173 -11.10 7.06 -2.62
CA ARG A 173 -11.20 7.62 -3.99
C ARG A 173 -10.95 6.56 -5.05
N LEU A 174 -10.00 5.67 -4.81
CA LEU A 174 -9.72 4.55 -5.70
C LEU A 174 -10.91 3.57 -5.77
N ALA A 175 -11.54 3.28 -4.63
CA ALA A 175 -12.72 2.41 -4.59
C ALA A 175 -13.88 2.96 -5.43
N LEU A 176 -14.13 4.28 -5.33
CA LEU A 176 -15.14 4.96 -6.16
C LEU A 176 -14.84 4.80 -7.66
N GLN A 177 -13.56 4.90 -8.06
CA GLN A 177 -13.14 4.74 -9.46
C GLN A 177 -13.27 3.29 -9.95
N CYS A 178 -13.15 2.31 -9.06
CA CYS A 178 -13.30 0.89 -9.36
C CYS A 178 -14.74 0.38 -9.21
N GLU A 179 -15.71 1.25 -8.89
CA GLU A 179 -17.11 0.91 -8.57
C GLU A 179 -17.26 -0.13 -7.43
N GLU A 180 -16.30 -0.16 -6.51
CA GLU A 180 -16.31 -1.07 -5.37
C GLU A 180 -17.22 -0.52 -4.25
N ASN A 181 -18.12 -1.35 -3.72
CA ASN A 181 -18.92 -0.95 -2.55
C ASN A 181 -18.06 -1.00 -1.28
N CYS A 182 -17.31 0.08 -1.05
CA CYS A 182 -16.33 0.17 0.03
C CYS A 182 -16.87 0.86 1.29
N VAL A 183 -18.11 1.39 1.27
CA VAL A 183 -18.58 2.39 2.25
C VAL A 183 -18.45 1.92 3.70
N LYS A 184 -18.86 0.69 4.00
CA LYS A 184 -18.77 0.10 5.34
C LYS A 184 -17.32 -0.15 5.75
N PHE A 185 -16.52 -0.72 4.84
CA PHE A 185 -15.11 -1.00 5.11
C PHE A 185 -14.35 0.29 5.44
N ILE A 186 -14.53 1.34 4.62
CA ILE A 186 -13.90 2.64 4.81
C ILE A 186 -14.37 3.28 6.13
N ALA A 187 -15.67 3.26 6.42
CA ALA A 187 -16.22 3.81 7.66
C ALA A 187 -15.68 3.10 8.90
N ASP A 188 -15.61 1.78 8.89
CA ASP A 188 -15.13 1.00 10.04
C ASP A 188 -13.62 1.17 10.27
N ARG A 189 -12.84 1.33 9.20
CA ARG A 189 -11.42 1.70 9.30
C ARG A 189 -11.24 3.11 9.85
N ALA A 190 -12.05 4.06 9.40
CA ALA A 190 -12.03 5.43 9.90
C ALA A 190 -12.31 5.50 11.41
N LYS A 191 -13.32 4.76 11.90
CA LYS A 191 -13.63 4.68 13.35
C LYS A 191 -12.41 4.23 14.17
N LYS A 192 -11.73 3.16 13.75
CA LYS A 192 -10.50 2.69 14.44
C LYS A 192 -9.41 3.76 14.47
N LEU A 193 -9.23 4.49 13.36
CA LEU A 193 -8.25 5.58 13.30
C LEU A 193 -8.65 6.76 14.19
N ILE A 194 -9.93 7.09 14.28
CA ILE A 194 -10.46 8.12 15.18
C ILE A 194 -10.19 7.75 16.65
N ASP A 195 -10.45 6.50 17.04
CA ASP A 195 -10.20 6.04 18.41
C ASP A 195 -8.71 6.16 18.78
N MET A 196 -7.81 5.76 17.88
CA MET A 196 -6.37 5.93 18.07
C MET A 196 -5.93 7.40 18.08
N ALA A 197 -6.46 8.23 17.18
CA ALA A 197 -6.18 9.66 17.15
C ALA A 197 -6.59 10.32 18.47
N THR A 198 -7.73 9.92 19.03
CA THR A 198 -8.25 10.43 20.30
C THR A 198 -7.35 10.06 21.47
N LEU A 199 -6.86 8.81 21.50
CA LEU A 199 -5.91 8.35 22.52
C LEU A 199 -4.59 9.13 22.48
N LEU A 200 -4.09 9.45 21.28
CA LEU A 200 -2.81 10.13 21.08
C LEU A 200 -2.90 11.66 21.14
N ALA A 201 -4.09 12.24 20.96
CA ALA A 201 -4.29 13.68 20.88
C ALA A 201 -3.63 14.51 21.99
N PRO A 202 -3.61 14.09 23.28
CA PRO A 202 -2.99 14.85 24.36
C PRO A 202 -1.47 15.04 24.21
N GLU A 203 -0.80 14.14 23.49
CA GLU A 203 0.66 14.11 23.34
C GLU A 203 1.14 14.78 22.04
N LEU A 204 0.21 15.12 21.15
CA LEU A 204 0.52 15.62 19.82
C LEU A 204 0.58 17.16 19.76
N PRO A 205 1.44 17.74 18.90
CA PRO A 205 1.43 19.16 18.63
C PRO A 205 0.06 19.65 18.11
N HIS A 206 -0.32 20.89 18.46
CA HIS A 206 -1.56 21.49 18.00
C HIS A 206 -1.74 21.47 16.47
N THR A 207 -0.64 21.60 15.71
CA THR A 207 -0.65 21.52 14.25
C THR A 207 -1.08 20.13 13.75
N THR A 208 -0.60 19.07 14.39
CA THR A 208 -0.98 17.68 14.08
C THR A 208 -2.43 17.40 14.47
N VAL A 209 -2.88 17.87 15.63
CA VAL A 209 -4.28 17.75 16.08
C VAL A 209 -5.23 18.46 15.11
N ALA A 210 -4.86 19.64 14.62
CA ALA A 210 -5.63 20.35 13.60
C ALA A 210 -5.69 19.58 12.27
N ALA A 211 -4.57 18.99 11.83
CA ALA A 211 -4.53 18.18 10.62
C ALA A 211 -5.38 16.91 10.74
N LEU A 212 -5.29 16.19 11.86
CA LEU A 212 -6.12 15.01 12.16
C LEU A 212 -7.60 15.36 12.08
N ARG A 213 -8.02 16.45 12.73
CA ARG A 213 -9.41 16.93 12.69
C ARG A 213 -9.90 17.13 11.26
N GLY A 214 -9.11 17.82 10.42
CA GLY A 214 -9.46 18.06 9.02
C GLY A 214 -9.60 16.77 8.22
N GLU A 215 -8.68 15.81 8.41
CA GLU A 215 -8.77 14.50 7.76
C GLU A 215 -10.00 13.70 8.20
N MET A 216 -10.30 13.68 9.51
CA MET A 216 -11.45 12.97 10.07
C MET A 216 -12.78 13.58 9.63
N GLN A 217 -12.90 14.91 9.54
CA GLN A 217 -14.11 15.58 9.06
C GLN A 217 -14.32 15.42 7.54
N TRP A 218 -13.24 15.36 6.76
CA TRP A 218 -13.33 15.30 5.30
C TRP A 218 -14.11 14.07 4.82
N LEU A 219 -13.80 12.89 5.37
CA LEU A 219 -14.37 11.63 4.90
C LEU A 219 -15.91 11.53 5.03
N PRO A 220 -16.54 11.80 6.20
CA PRO A 220 -18.00 11.76 6.30
C PRO A 220 -18.69 12.82 5.43
N ILE A 221 -18.07 13.99 5.21
CA ILE A 221 -18.60 14.99 4.26
C ILE A 221 -18.64 14.43 2.85
N ASP A 222 -17.56 13.79 2.42
CA ASP A 222 -17.45 13.22 1.08
C ASP A 222 -18.42 12.05 0.89
N MET A 223 -18.51 11.14 1.87
CA MET A 223 -19.49 10.04 1.88
C MET A 223 -20.94 10.55 1.85
N TYR A 224 -21.24 11.64 2.56
CA TYR A 224 -22.55 12.28 2.50
C TYR A 224 -22.82 12.85 1.11
N ASN A 225 -21.85 13.51 0.47
CA ASN A 225 -22.01 14.03 -0.88
C ASN A 225 -22.26 12.91 -1.90
N GLU A 226 -21.53 11.79 -1.81
CA GLU A 226 -21.78 10.60 -2.63
C GLU A 226 -23.19 10.05 -2.42
N SER A 227 -23.71 10.07 -1.18
CA SER A 227 -25.10 9.69 -0.92
C SER A 227 -26.11 10.54 -1.71
N LEU A 228 -25.84 11.85 -1.88
CA LEU A 228 -26.69 12.75 -2.65
C LEU A 228 -26.59 12.48 -4.16
N LEU A 229 -25.40 12.10 -4.66
CA LEU A 229 -25.25 11.66 -6.05
C LEU A 229 -26.06 10.40 -6.33
N TYR A 230 -26.00 9.40 -5.44
CA TYR A 230 -26.84 8.21 -5.55
C TYR A 230 -28.34 8.53 -5.49
N PHE A 231 -28.74 9.49 -4.65
CA PHE A 231 -30.14 9.94 -4.58
C PHE A 231 -30.58 10.52 -5.92
N LYS A 232 -29.78 11.43 -6.49
CA LYS A 232 -30.03 12.07 -7.78
C LYS A 232 -30.15 11.04 -8.91
N ASP A 233 -29.35 9.98 -8.86
CA ASP A 233 -29.37 8.89 -9.83
C ASP A 233 -30.48 7.84 -9.55
N MET A 234 -31.40 8.13 -8.63
CA MET A 234 -32.50 7.25 -8.20
C MET A 234 -32.04 5.91 -7.60
N LYS A 235 -30.77 5.82 -7.16
CA LYS A 235 -30.20 4.68 -6.45
C LYS A 235 -30.48 4.79 -4.95
N ASN A 236 -31.76 4.86 -4.59
CA ASN A 236 -32.23 5.21 -3.24
C ASN A 236 -31.66 4.32 -2.11
N GLN A 237 -31.49 3.02 -2.36
CA GLN A 237 -30.93 2.10 -1.37
C GLN A 237 -29.45 2.42 -1.07
N LEU A 238 -28.64 2.66 -2.11
CA LEU A 238 -27.23 3.03 -1.96
C LEU A 238 -27.11 4.41 -1.31
N SER A 239 -27.94 5.35 -1.74
CA SER A 239 -28.02 6.68 -1.12
C SER A 239 -28.26 6.58 0.38
N GLN A 240 -29.26 5.81 0.82
CA GLN A 240 -29.56 5.63 2.24
C GLN A 240 -28.41 4.93 3.00
N GLU A 241 -27.76 3.93 2.40
CA GLU A 241 -26.62 3.23 3.01
C GLU A 241 -25.45 4.20 3.26
N TRP A 242 -25.09 4.99 2.25
CA TRP A 242 -23.99 5.96 2.32
C TRP A 242 -24.27 7.09 3.30
N TYR A 243 -25.47 7.65 3.25
CA TYR A 243 -25.93 8.65 4.21
C TYR A 243 -25.86 8.12 5.64
N SER A 244 -26.36 6.91 5.89
CA SER A 244 -26.35 6.29 7.22
C SER A 244 -24.93 6.13 7.76
N GLU A 245 -23.98 5.64 6.95
CA GLU A 245 -22.59 5.51 7.40
C GLU A 245 -21.89 6.86 7.60
N ALA A 246 -22.17 7.86 6.76
CA ALA A 246 -21.66 9.23 6.95
C ALA A 246 -22.11 9.84 8.29
N ILE A 247 -23.40 9.69 8.64
CA ILE A 247 -23.94 10.17 9.92
C ILE A 247 -23.33 9.42 11.10
N LYS A 248 -23.21 8.09 11.02
CA LYS A 248 -22.58 7.29 12.07
C LYS A 248 -21.13 7.71 12.32
N LEU A 249 -20.37 7.94 11.25
CA LEU A 249 -18.98 8.36 11.33
C LEU A 249 -18.87 9.77 11.93
N THR A 250 -19.70 10.71 11.49
CA THR A 250 -19.75 12.07 12.06
C THR A 250 -20.04 12.05 13.55
N LYS A 251 -21.05 11.26 13.97
CA LYS A 251 -21.36 11.08 15.39
C LYS A 251 -20.18 10.47 16.14
N CYS A 252 -19.48 9.49 15.58
CA CYS A 252 -18.29 8.89 16.20
C CYS A 252 -17.19 9.94 16.46
N ILE A 253 -16.96 10.86 15.52
CA ILE A 253 -16.02 11.99 15.67
C ILE A 253 -16.47 12.89 16.83
N GLU A 254 -17.75 13.31 16.83
CA GLU A 254 -18.33 14.17 17.88
C GLU A 254 -18.27 13.53 19.28
N HIS A 255 -18.59 12.24 19.40
CA HIS A 255 -18.55 11.51 20.68
C HIS A 255 -17.13 11.39 21.24
N ASN A 256 -16.12 11.36 20.37
CA ASN A 256 -14.71 11.37 20.75
C ASN A 256 -14.18 12.78 21.07
N GLY A 257 -15.06 13.79 21.15
CA GLY A 257 -14.71 15.16 21.55
C GLY A 257 -14.07 16.00 20.44
N TRP A 258 -14.07 15.51 19.21
CA TRP A 258 -13.59 16.27 18.06
C TRP A 258 -14.71 17.19 17.56
N ASP A 259 -14.39 18.47 17.46
CA ASP A 259 -15.30 19.46 16.92
C ASP A 259 -15.62 19.16 15.45
N THR A 260 -16.89 19.28 15.07
CA THR A 260 -17.44 19.09 13.71
C THR A 260 -18.35 20.24 13.29
N ASP A 261 -18.49 21.31 14.09
CA ASP A 261 -19.50 22.35 13.87
C ASP A 261 -20.94 21.82 13.75
N SER A 262 -21.30 20.79 14.53
CA SER A 262 -22.62 20.12 14.50
C SER A 262 -22.99 19.55 13.13
N LEU A 263 -22.01 18.98 12.43
CA LEU A 263 -22.17 18.45 11.08
C LEU A 263 -23.28 17.38 11.00
N SER A 264 -23.41 16.53 12.02
CA SER A 264 -24.41 15.45 12.03
C SER A 264 -25.85 15.98 11.97
N THR A 265 -26.14 17.06 12.70
CA THR A 265 -27.43 17.76 12.68
C THR A 265 -27.70 18.39 11.31
N LYS A 266 -26.75 19.16 10.78
CA LYS A 266 -26.87 19.84 9.48
C LYS A 266 -27.13 18.85 8.33
N MET A 267 -26.39 17.75 8.30
CA MET A 267 -26.58 16.68 7.31
C MET A 267 -27.96 16.03 7.44
N SER A 268 -28.43 15.78 8.67
CA SER A 268 -29.72 15.13 8.91
C SER A 268 -30.90 16.00 8.48
N GLU A 269 -30.84 17.30 8.77
CA GLU A 269 -31.87 18.28 8.36
C GLU A 269 -31.93 18.38 6.83
N ALA A 270 -30.77 18.57 6.18
CA ALA A 270 -30.68 18.69 4.73
C ALA A 270 -31.21 17.43 4.02
N TYR A 271 -30.77 16.24 4.44
CA TYR A 271 -31.22 14.99 3.82
C TYR A 271 -32.71 14.72 4.07
N GLY A 272 -33.22 15.09 5.25
CA GLY A 272 -34.65 15.02 5.57
C GLY A 272 -35.53 15.84 4.62
N THR A 273 -35.08 17.05 4.25
CA THR A 273 -35.82 17.89 3.29
C THR A 273 -35.90 17.30 1.89
N LEU A 274 -34.88 16.55 1.45
CA LEU A 274 -34.87 15.87 0.15
C LEU A 274 -35.91 14.75 0.06
N ASN A 275 -36.06 13.98 1.15
CA ASN A 275 -37.06 12.91 1.22
C ASN A 275 -38.50 13.41 1.27
N LEU A 276 -38.73 14.65 1.73
CA LEU A 276 -40.06 15.26 1.77
C LEU A 276 -40.46 15.92 0.43
N ALA A 277 -39.50 16.13 -0.48
CA ALA A 277 -39.71 16.80 -1.76
C ALA A 277 -40.00 15.83 -2.93
N ASN A 278 -39.88 14.52 -2.72
CA ASN A 278 -40.22 13.44 -3.65
C ASN A 278 -41.50 12.72 -3.22
#